data_AF-Q01381-F1
#
_entry.id   AF-Q01381-F1
#
_cell.length_a   1.000
_cell.length_b   1.000
_cell.length_c   1.000
_cell.angle_alpha   90.00
_cell.angle_beta   90.00
_cell.angle_gamma   90.00
#
_symmetry.space_group_name_H-M   'P 1'
#
loop_
_entity.id
_entity.type
_entity.pdbx_description
1 polymer ?
#
loop_
_entity_poly.entity_id
_entity_poly.type
_entity_poly.pdbx_seq_one_letter_code
_entity_poly.pdbx_strand_id
1 'polypeptide(L)'
;MKLLVLWVFAMMATVAMSRRWTFVRYHYINKAYEVTMKIQIISGFDRQLTAWLRVHGRRLTNNQKKTLFFVNRRYMQTHWQNYMLWVKRKIKALGRPAAVGDYTRLGAEIGRRVDMVFFYNFLSGRKMIPPYSAYMAKLNALRPADVPVKNHGK
;
A
#
# COMPACT_ATOMS: atom_id res chain seq x y z
N MET A 1 -25.35 -10.60 -27.32
CA MET A 1 -24.95 -9.71 -26.20
C MET A 1 -25.64 -9.99 -24.85
N LYS A 2 -26.78 -10.70 -24.78
CA LYS A 2 -27.45 -11.01 -23.48
C LYS A 2 -26.70 -12.02 -22.59
N LEU A 3 -25.96 -12.96 -23.16
CA LEU A 3 -25.19 -13.96 -22.42
C LEU A 3 -24.05 -13.36 -21.57
N LEU A 4 -23.31 -12.39 -22.11
CA LEU A 4 -22.16 -11.80 -21.42
C LEU A 4 -22.57 -11.01 -20.15
N VAL A 5 -23.75 -10.38 -20.19
CA VAL A 5 -24.35 -9.69 -19.03
C VAL A 5 -24.70 -10.67 -17.92
N LEU A 6 -25.27 -11.83 -18.27
CA LEU A 6 -25.58 -12.90 -17.29
C LEU A 6 -24.32 -13.45 -16.62
N TRP A 7 -23.20 -13.61 -17.35
CA TRP A 7 -21.93 -14.05 -16.78
C TRP A 7 -21.33 -13.02 -15.81
N VAL A 8 -21.39 -11.71 -16.15
CA VAL A 8 -20.92 -10.65 -15.24
C VAL A 8 -21.81 -10.57 -13.99
N PHE A 9 -23.13 -10.71 -14.12
CA PHE A 9 -24.04 -10.75 -12.97
C PHE A 9 -23.80 -11.99 -12.10
N ALA A 10 -23.57 -13.16 -12.69
CA ALA A 10 -23.23 -14.37 -11.94
C ALA A 10 -21.90 -14.20 -11.20
N MET A 11 -20.87 -13.62 -11.83
CA MET A 11 -19.60 -13.34 -11.14
C MET A 11 -19.76 -12.34 -9.99
N MET A 12 -20.59 -11.30 -10.16
CA MET A 12 -20.87 -10.34 -9.09
C MET A 12 -21.68 -10.97 -7.95
N ALA A 13 -22.64 -11.85 -8.24
CA ALA A 13 -23.38 -12.61 -7.22
C ALA A 13 -22.45 -13.55 -6.44
N THR A 14 -21.54 -14.25 -7.12
CA THR A 14 -20.58 -15.15 -6.47
C THR A 14 -19.58 -14.38 -5.60
N VAL A 15 -19.12 -13.20 -6.02
CA VAL A 15 -18.25 -12.33 -5.20
C VAL A 15 -19.01 -11.72 -4.02
N ALA A 16 -20.31 -11.42 -4.18
CA ALA A 16 -21.15 -10.91 -3.11
C ALA A 16 -21.48 -11.99 -2.05
N MET A 17 -21.70 -13.24 -2.46
CA MET A 17 -22.06 -14.34 -1.55
C MET A 17 -20.84 -15.03 -0.89
N SER A 18 -19.66 -14.99 -1.52
CA SER A 18 -18.44 -15.62 -0.97
C SER A 18 -17.72 -14.77 0.09
N ARG A 19 -18.10 -13.49 0.25
CA ARG A 19 -17.58 -12.63 1.29
C ARG A 19 -18.47 -12.70 2.53
N ARG A 20 -18.22 -13.68 3.40
CA ARG A 20 -18.58 -13.51 4.82
C ARG A 20 -17.81 -12.28 5.32
N TRP A 21 -18.52 -11.18 5.53
CA TRP A 21 -17.99 -9.95 6.10
C TRP A 21 -17.74 -10.13 7.60
N THR A 22 -16.74 -10.92 7.96
CA THR A 22 -16.28 -10.97 9.35
C THR A 22 -15.48 -9.70 9.62
N PHE A 23 -15.84 -8.99 10.68
CA PHE A 23 -15.10 -7.81 11.12
C PHE A 23 -13.68 -8.22 11.50
N VAL A 24 -12.70 -7.79 10.70
CA VAL A 24 -11.29 -7.95 11.03
C VAL A 24 -10.93 -6.89 12.07
N ARG A 25 -10.76 -7.32 13.33
CA ARG A 25 -10.33 -6.42 14.42
C ARG A 25 -9.01 -5.77 14.07
N TYR A 26 -8.96 -4.44 14.18
CA TYR A 26 -7.75 -3.70 13.88
C TYR A 26 -6.62 -4.09 14.82
N HIS A 27 -5.41 -4.12 14.28
CA HIS A 27 -4.19 -4.37 15.03
C HIS A 27 -3.40 -3.09 15.16
N TYR A 28 -2.99 -2.83 16.40
CA TYR A 28 -2.26 -1.63 16.78
C TYR A 28 -0.87 -2.01 17.28
N ILE A 29 0.11 -1.18 16.97
CA ILE A 29 1.51 -1.36 17.38
C ILE A 29 2.03 -0.07 17.99
N ASN A 30 3.04 -0.18 18.86
CA ASN A 30 3.72 0.95 19.47
C ASN A 30 4.24 1.93 18.40
N LYS A 31 4.27 3.23 18.73
CA LYS A 31 4.65 4.30 17.80
C LYS A 31 6.02 4.09 17.15
N ALA A 32 7.03 3.62 17.90
CA ALA A 32 8.37 3.39 17.35
C ALA A 32 8.36 2.30 16.26
N TYR A 33 7.56 1.24 16.46
CA TYR A 33 7.37 0.16 15.49
C TYR A 33 6.60 0.63 14.25
N GLU A 34 5.55 1.44 14.43
CA GLU A 34 4.81 2.07 13.33
C GLU A 34 5.74 2.93 12.46
N VAL A 35 6.52 3.81 13.08
CA VAL A 35 7.40 4.76 12.38
C VAL A 35 8.43 4.02 11.53
N THR A 36 9.16 3.06 12.11
CA THR A 36 10.18 2.33 11.33
C THR A 36 9.56 1.56 10.17
N MET A 37 8.39 0.95 10.38
CA MET A 37 7.68 0.26 9.30
C MET A 37 7.27 1.19 8.17
N LYS A 38 6.66 2.35 8.47
CA LYS A 38 6.24 3.32 7.45
C LYS A 38 7.43 3.80 6.61
N ILE A 39 8.55 4.12 7.27
CA ILE A 39 9.77 4.56 6.60
C ILE A 39 10.26 3.49 5.63
N GLN A 40 10.32 2.22 6.06
CA GLN A 40 10.83 1.13 5.22
C GLN A 40 9.88 0.76 4.07
N ILE A 41 8.56 0.78 4.31
CA ILE A 41 7.55 0.50 3.28
C ILE A 41 7.59 1.58 2.19
N ILE A 42 7.50 2.86 2.57
CA ILE A 42 7.52 3.98 1.61
C ILE A 42 8.84 3.99 0.85
N SER A 43 9.98 3.85 1.53
CA SER A 43 11.30 3.77 0.88
C SER A 43 11.41 2.58 -0.08
N GLY A 44 10.76 1.45 0.22
CA GLY A 44 10.65 0.31 -0.68
C GLY A 44 9.87 0.64 -1.95
N PHE A 45 8.66 1.18 -1.79
CA PHE A 45 7.78 1.52 -2.92
C PHE A 45 8.37 2.63 -3.81
N ASP A 46 9.02 3.62 -3.21
CA ASP A 46 9.66 4.73 -3.93
C ASP A 46 10.88 4.26 -4.74
N ARG A 47 11.64 3.28 -4.23
CA ARG A 47 12.71 2.63 -5.02
C ARG A 47 12.14 1.85 -6.20
N GLN A 48 11.06 1.10 -6.01
CA GLN A 48 10.36 0.42 -7.11
C GLN A 48 9.84 1.42 -8.15
N LEU A 49 9.23 2.52 -7.71
CA LEU A 49 8.75 3.58 -8.59
C LEU A 49 9.89 4.22 -9.38
N THR A 50 11.00 4.53 -8.72
CA THR A 50 12.19 5.10 -9.36
C THR A 50 12.73 4.17 -10.44
N ALA A 51 12.84 2.87 -10.15
CA ALA A 51 13.25 1.88 -11.13
C ALA A 51 12.27 1.80 -12.32
N TRP A 52 10.96 1.79 -12.06
CA TRP A 52 9.94 1.77 -13.10
C TRP A 52 9.94 3.04 -13.96
N LEU A 53 10.15 4.21 -13.35
CA LEU A 53 10.23 5.51 -14.03
C LEU A 53 11.42 5.61 -14.98
N ARG A 54 12.52 4.88 -14.75
CA ARG A 54 13.63 4.82 -15.70
C ARG A 54 13.20 4.22 -17.04
N VAL A 55 12.23 3.29 -17.02
CA VAL A 55 11.71 2.62 -18.22
C VAL A 55 10.49 3.35 -18.80
N HIS A 56 9.53 3.74 -17.97
CA HIS A 56 8.22 4.25 -18.41
C HIS A 56 8.02 5.76 -18.20
N GLY A 57 8.95 6.44 -17.53
CA GLY A 57 8.78 7.83 -17.08
C GLY A 57 9.01 8.90 -18.15
N ARG A 58 9.49 8.55 -19.35
CA ARG A 58 9.87 9.52 -20.40
C ARG A 58 8.69 10.39 -20.86
N ARG A 59 7.51 9.80 -21.04
CA ARG A 59 6.30 10.50 -21.53
C ARG A 59 5.37 10.96 -20.41
N LEU A 60 5.74 10.72 -19.15
CA LEU A 60 4.95 11.15 -18.00
C LEU A 60 5.32 12.58 -17.62
N THR A 61 4.31 13.41 -17.40
CA THR A 61 4.48 14.76 -16.85
C THR A 61 5.00 14.70 -15.42
N ASN A 62 5.59 15.80 -14.94
CA ASN A 62 6.03 15.90 -13.54
C ASN A 62 4.86 15.71 -12.56
N ASN A 63 3.65 16.15 -12.91
CA ASN A 63 2.45 15.94 -12.10
C ASN A 63 2.04 14.46 -12.03
N GLN A 64 2.14 13.73 -13.13
CA GLN A 64 1.89 12.28 -13.12
C GLN A 64 2.92 11.54 -12.26
N LYS A 65 4.21 11.91 -12.36
CA LYS A 65 5.27 11.34 -11.51
C LYS A 65 5.00 11.60 -10.03
N LYS A 66 4.67 12.84 -9.64
CA LYS A 66 4.29 13.21 -8.27
C LYS A 66 3.05 12.45 -7.78
N THR A 67 2.09 12.20 -8.67
CA THR A 67 0.90 11.41 -8.37
C THR A 67 1.25 9.95 -8.04
N LEU A 68 2.23 9.36 -8.72
CA LEU A 68 2.67 7.99 -8.41
C LEU A 68 3.37 7.90 -7.04
N PHE A 69 4.15 8.91 -6.63
CA PHE A 69 4.66 8.99 -5.25
C PHE A 69 3.52 9.10 -4.22
N PHE A 70 2.47 9.85 -4.55
CA PHE A 70 1.26 9.92 -3.71
C PHE A 70 0.57 8.55 -3.62
N VAL A 71 0.46 7.84 -4.75
CA VAL A 71 -0.11 6.49 -4.82
C VAL A 71 0.60 5.54 -3.86
N ASN A 72 1.93 5.59 -3.76
CA ASN A 72 2.69 4.74 -2.81
C ASN A 72 2.26 4.96 -1.36
N ARG A 73 2.19 6.22 -0.96
CA ARG A 73 1.77 6.60 0.40
C ARG A 73 0.33 6.18 0.66
N ARG A 74 -0.57 6.42 -0.30
CA ARG A 74 -1.98 6.05 -0.19
C ARG A 74 -2.18 4.53 -0.18
N TYR A 75 -1.39 3.79 -0.95
CA TYR A 75 -1.40 2.33 -0.98
C TYR A 75 -1.02 1.78 0.40
N MET A 76 0.06 2.30 1.01
CA MET A 76 0.43 1.94 2.38
C MET A 76 -0.71 2.21 3.38
N GLN A 77 -1.35 3.38 3.32
CA GLN A 77 -2.45 3.72 4.24
C GLN A 77 -3.63 2.74 4.15
N THR A 78 -4.03 2.39 2.93
CA THR A 78 -5.19 1.53 2.67
C THR A 78 -4.93 0.06 2.98
N HIS A 79 -3.67 -0.38 2.86
CA HIS A 79 -3.25 -1.77 3.14
C HIS A 79 -2.69 -1.97 4.55
N TRP A 80 -2.62 -0.91 5.36
CA TRP A 80 -1.98 -0.95 6.68
C TRP A 80 -2.49 -2.10 7.57
N GLN A 81 -3.81 -2.27 7.68
CA GLN A 81 -4.39 -3.33 8.51
C GLN A 81 -4.09 -4.74 7.98
N ASN A 82 -4.02 -4.91 6.66
CA ASN A 82 -3.59 -6.18 6.05
C ASN A 82 -2.11 -6.48 6.38
N TYR A 83 -1.26 -5.45 6.33
CA TYR A 83 0.12 -5.58 6.77
C TYR A 83 0.23 -5.91 8.25
N MET A 84 -0.58 -5.29 9.11
CA MET A 84 -0.58 -5.58 10.55
C MET A 84 -0.98 -7.02 10.87
N LEU A 85 -1.93 -7.61 10.13
CA LEU A 85 -2.26 -9.04 10.26
C LEU A 85 -1.06 -9.94 9.95
N TRP A 86 -0.33 -9.62 8.89
CA TRP A 86 0.88 -10.37 8.51
C TRP A 86 2.01 -10.17 9.53
N VAL A 87 2.26 -8.93 9.94
CA VAL A 87 3.27 -8.60 10.96
C VAL A 87 2.97 -9.30 12.28
N LYS A 88 1.73 -9.27 12.76
CA LYS A 88 1.34 -9.96 14.00
C LYS A 88 1.68 -11.45 13.97
N ARG A 89 1.45 -12.13 12.84
CA ARG A 89 1.80 -13.55 12.67
C ARG A 89 3.32 -13.76 12.69
N LYS A 90 4.08 -12.91 12.00
CA LYS A 90 5.55 -12.98 11.97
C LYS A 90 6.17 -12.71 13.34
N ILE A 91 5.65 -11.73 14.09
CA ILE A 91 6.09 -11.42 15.44
C ILE A 91 5.75 -12.55 16.42
N LYS A 92 4.53 -13.13 16.34
CA LYS A 92 4.16 -14.30 17.16
C LYS A 92 5.11 -15.48 16.94
N ALA A 93 5.56 -15.68 15.70
CA ALA A 93 6.48 -16.76 15.34
C ALA A 93 7.94 -16.55 15.80
N LEU A 94 8.31 -15.38 16.37
CA LEU A 94 9.67 -15.13 16.84
C LEU A 94 10.06 -15.93 18.09
N GLY A 95 9.09 -16.33 18.93
CA GLY A 95 9.36 -17.00 20.21
C GLY A 95 10.06 -16.13 21.27
N ARG A 96 10.23 -14.83 21.01
CA ARG A 96 10.80 -13.82 21.93
C ARG A 96 10.05 -12.49 21.83
N PRO A 97 10.19 -11.59 22.82
CA PRO A 97 9.74 -10.21 22.69
C PRO A 97 10.30 -9.54 21.43
N ALA A 98 9.46 -8.79 20.72
CA ALA A 98 9.85 -8.08 19.51
C ALA A 98 10.64 -6.80 19.84
N ALA A 99 11.64 -6.50 19.03
CA ALA A 99 12.39 -5.25 19.08
C ALA A 99 12.10 -4.38 17.85
N VAL A 100 12.49 -3.10 17.88
CA VAL A 100 12.36 -2.18 16.73
C VAL A 100 12.96 -2.78 15.45
N GLY A 101 14.09 -3.48 15.56
CA GLY A 101 14.77 -4.11 14.41
C GLY A 101 13.90 -5.15 13.68
N ASP A 102 13.03 -5.87 14.40
CA ASP A 102 12.11 -6.83 13.80
C ASP A 102 11.10 -6.12 12.90
N TYR A 103 10.55 -5.01 13.37
CA TYR A 103 9.61 -4.18 12.61
C TYR A 103 10.28 -3.47 11.44
N THR A 104 11.53 -3.01 11.59
CA THR A 104 12.33 -2.49 10.48
C THR A 104 12.47 -3.53 9.37
N ARG A 105 12.85 -4.77 9.73
CA ARG A 105 13.00 -5.88 8.77
C ARG A 105 11.69 -6.22 8.08
N LEU A 106 10.59 -6.32 8.83
CA LEU A 106 9.26 -6.63 8.28
C LEU A 106 8.74 -5.50 7.37
N GLY A 107 8.96 -4.23 7.73
CA GLY A 107 8.63 -3.09 6.88
C GLY A 107 9.41 -3.10 5.56
N ALA A 108 10.71 -3.43 5.62
CA ALA A 108 11.56 -3.55 4.44
C ALA A 108 11.18 -4.75 3.56
N GLU A 109 10.70 -5.84 4.16
CA GLU A 109 10.17 -6.99 3.43
C GLU A 109 8.88 -6.62 2.68
N ILE A 110 7.93 -5.95 3.33
CA ILE A 110 6.70 -5.44 2.69
C ILE A 110 7.06 -4.48 1.54
N GLY A 111 7.90 -3.49 1.82
CA GLY A 111 8.31 -2.47 0.84
C GLY A 111 9.00 -3.04 -0.41
N ARG A 112 9.56 -4.25 -0.32
CA ARG A 112 10.24 -4.92 -1.43
C ARG A 112 9.35 -5.93 -2.15
N ARG A 113 8.50 -6.65 -1.42
CA ARG A 113 7.73 -7.79 -1.95
C ARG A 113 6.36 -7.43 -2.51
N VAL A 114 5.75 -6.34 -2.04
CA VAL A 114 4.55 -5.82 -2.69
C VAL A 114 4.97 -5.25 -4.04
N ASP A 115 4.52 -5.88 -5.12
CA ASP A 115 4.82 -5.46 -6.47
C ASP A 115 3.99 -4.23 -6.86
N MET A 116 4.56 -3.06 -6.62
CA MET A 116 3.93 -1.80 -7.02
C MET A 116 4.04 -1.57 -8.54
N VAL A 117 4.96 -2.24 -9.23
CA VAL A 117 5.15 -2.12 -10.68
C VAL A 117 3.90 -2.56 -11.42
N PHE A 118 3.26 -3.65 -10.98
CA PHE A 118 1.96 -4.06 -11.51
C PHE A 118 0.92 -2.92 -11.46
N PHE A 119 0.84 -2.23 -10.32
CA PHE A 119 -0.11 -1.12 -10.13
C PHE A 119 0.25 0.11 -10.98
N TYR A 120 1.54 0.45 -11.11
CA TYR A 120 1.98 1.55 -11.97
C TYR A 120 1.67 1.27 -13.45
N ASN A 121 1.92 0.04 -13.92
CA ASN A 121 1.58 -0.41 -15.26
C ASN A 121 0.08 -0.31 -15.52
N PHE A 122 -0.75 -0.71 -14.56
CA PHE A 122 -2.19 -0.59 -14.65
C PHE A 122 -2.65 0.87 -14.80
N LEU A 123 -2.18 1.77 -13.91
CA LEU A 123 -2.56 3.18 -13.95
C LEU A 123 -2.09 3.87 -15.24
N SER A 124 -0.83 3.65 -15.62
CA SER A 124 -0.22 4.28 -16.80
C SER A 124 -0.82 3.73 -18.10
N GLY A 125 -0.87 2.39 -18.24
CA GLY A 125 -1.36 1.72 -19.44
C GLY A 125 -2.84 1.98 -19.74
N ARG A 126 -3.64 2.26 -18.70
CA ARG A 126 -5.06 2.61 -18.85
C ARG A 126 -5.33 4.11 -18.85
N LYS A 127 -4.30 4.97 -18.84
CA LYS A 127 -4.43 6.44 -18.74
C LYS A 127 -5.26 6.88 -17.52
N MET A 128 -5.16 6.14 -16.42
CA MET A 128 -5.92 6.37 -15.19
C MET A 128 -5.07 6.97 -14.06
N ILE A 129 -3.90 7.55 -14.37
CA ILE A 129 -3.14 8.32 -13.38
C ILE A 129 -3.97 9.55 -13.00
N PRO A 130 -4.42 9.69 -11.73
CA PRO A 130 -5.26 10.82 -11.34
C PRO A 130 -4.56 12.17 -11.56
N PRO A 131 -5.32 13.27 -11.77
CA PRO A 131 -4.74 14.60 -11.77
C PRO A 131 -4.15 14.93 -10.39
N TYR A 132 -2.95 15.50 -10.38
CA TYR A 132 -2.26 15.86 -9.15
C TYR A 132 -2.95 17.04 -8.47
N SER A 133 -3.44 16.83 -7.25
CA SER A 133 -4.24 17.82 -6.51
C SER A 133 -3.57 18.25 -5.20
N ALA A 134 -4.06 19.32 -4.60
CA ALA A 134 -3.46 19.92 -3.40
C ALA A 134 -3.38 18.95 -2.21
N TYR A 135 -4.38 18.08 -2.02
CA TYR A 135 -4.34 17.08 -0.93
C TYR A 135 -3.26 16.02 -1.16
N MET A 136 -2.99 15.64 -2.42
CA MET A 136 -1.91 14.71 -2.76
C MET A 136 -0.55 15.34 -2.46
N ALA A 137 -0.41 16.64 -2.75
CA ALA A 137 0.78 17.40 -2.41
C ALA A 137 1.03 17.47 -0.90
N LYS A 138 -0.02 17.73 -0.11
CA LYS A 138 0.06 17.70 1.36
C LYS A 138 0.57 16.34 1.86
N LEU A 139 0.05 15.23 1.33
CA LEU A 139 0.49 13.89 1.74
C LEU A 139 1.95 13.59 1.33
N ASN A 140 2.35 14.03 0.13
CA ASN A 140 3.73 13.87 -0.36
C ASN A 140 4.74 14.72 0.44
N ALA A 141 4.33 15.88 0.95
CA ALA A 141 5.19 16.77 1.72
C ALA A 141 5.52 16.25 3.12
N LEU A 142 4.72 15.34 3.68
CA LEU A 142 5.00 14.75 4.99
C LEU A 142 6.30 13.92 4.97
N ARG A 143 7.00 13.86 6.11
CA ARG A 143 8.01 12.81 6.30
C ARG A 143 7.30 11.46 6.30
N PRO A 144 7.90 10.37 5.79
CA PRO A 144 7.30 9.03 5.84
C PRO A 144 6.83 8.62 7.25
N ALA A 145 7.55 9.05 8.28
CA ALA A 145 7.22 8.85 9.69
C ALA A 145 5.88 9.49 10.12
N ASP A 146 5.44 10.56 9.46
CA ASP A 146 4.26 11.34 9.83
C ASP A 146 3.04 11.03 8.96
N VAL A 147 3.19 10.18 7.93
CA VAL A 147 2.06 9.74 7.10
C VAL A 147 1.03 9.03 7.99
N PRO A 148 -0.22 9.52 8.05
CA PRO A 148 -1.21 8.99 8.97
C PRO A 148 -1.69 7.62 8.50
N VAL A 149 -1.69 6.65 9.40
CA VAL A 149 -2.25 5.32 9.19
C VAL A 149 -3.29 5.06 10.28
N LYS A 150 -4.22 4.13 10.05
CA LYS A 150 -5.17 3.73 11.09
C LYS A 150 -4.47 2.86 12.13
N ASN A 151 -3.65 3.49 12.97
CA ASN A 151 -2.97 2.89 14.12
C ASN A 151 -3.32 3.75 15.35
N HIS A 152 -4.30 3.32 16.15
CA HIS A 152 -4.70 4.01 17.38
C HIS A 152 -3.96 3.46 18.61
N GLY A 153 -2.79 2.84 18.41
CA GLY A 153 -1.98 2.30 19.49
C GLY A 153 -1.39 3.44 20.32
N LYS A 154 -1.65 3.40 21.63
CA LYS A 154 -0.89 4.17 22.61
C LYS A 154 0.58 3.74 22.56
#